data_AF-A0A7J2UQF1-F1
#
_entry.id   AF-A0A7J2UQF1-F1
#
_cell.length_a   1.000
_cell.length_b   1.000
_cell.length_c   1.000
_cell.angle_alpha   90.00
_cell.angle_beta   90.00
_cell.angle_gamma   90.00
#
_symmetry.space_group_name_H-M   'P 1'
#
loop_
_entity.id
_entity.type
_entity.pdbx_description
1 polymer ?
#
loop_
_entity_poly.entity_id
_entity_poly.type
_entity_poly.pdbx_seq_one_letter_code
_entity_poly.pdbx_strand_id
1 'polypeptide(L)'
;RPISEILADRVPDYPMRHEDFPCGDGVKPAFMRHMREFVLREIGEVERVIDVDGIRVERGNGSWVLVRVSGTEPKARVVVEGRTREELELLWERVAGEAKRFLAEFRGA
;
A
#
# COMPACT_ATOMS: atom_id res chain seq x y z
N ARG A 1 -34.70 2.58 7.31
CA ARG A 1 -33.64 3.04 6.40
C ARG A 1 -32.56 1.98 6.37
N PRO A 2 -32.18 1.46 5.19
CA PRO A 2 -31.04 0.57 5.02
C PRO A 2 -29.73 1.22 5.51
N ILE A 3 -28.76 0.40 5.93
CA ILE A 3 -27.41 0.87 6.34
C ILE A 3 -26.71 1.63 5.21
N SER A 4 -26.94 1.23 3.96
CA SER A 4 -26.37 1.89 2.77
C SER A 4 -26.80 3.36 2.65
N GLU A 5 -28.05 3.69 2.96
CA GLU A 5 -28.55 5.07 2.93
C GLU A 5 -27.97 5.93 4.08
N ILE A 6 -27.73 5.33 5.25
CA ILE A 6 -27.19 6.05 6.41
C ILE A 6 -25.71 6.42 6.20
N LEU A 7 -24.96 5.57 5.50
CA LEU A 7 -23.53 5.76 5.26
C LEU A 7 -23.26 6.78 4.14
N ALA A 8 -24.04 6.77 3.06
CA ALA A 8 -23.86 7.69 1.93
C ALA A 8 -23.95 9.17 2.33
N ASP A 9 -24.79 9.50 3.32
CA ASP A 9 -25.01 10.89 3.75
C ASP A 9 -23.93 11.41 4.72
N ARG A 10 -23.05 10.55 5.26
CA ARG A 10 -22.20 10.90 6.41
C ARG A 10 -20.75 10.44 6.29
N VAL A 11 -20.45 9.49 5.43
CA VAL A 11 -19.10 8.94 5.25
C VAL A 11 -18.62 9.29 3.86
N PRO A 12 -17.53 10.07 3.74
CA PRO A 12 -16.93 10.33 2.44
C PRO A 12 -16.47 9.02 1.79
N ASP A 13 -16.77 8.87 0.50
CA ASP A 13 -16.28 7.74 -0.29
C ASP A 13 -14.85 8.05 -0.78
N TYR A 14 -13.87 7.23 -0.37
CA TYR A 14 -12.49 7.34 -0.80
C TYR A 14 -12.10 6.12 -1.64
N PRO A 15 -11.63 6.31 -2.88
CA PRO A 15 -11.25 5.20 -3.72
C PRO A 15 -10.03 4.49 -3.12
N MET A 16 -10.18 3.18 -2.92
CA MET A 16 -9.16 2.30 -2.36
C MET A 16 -8.88 1.14 -3.32
N ARG A 17 -7.61 0.72 -3.38
CA ARG A 17 -7.16 -0.46 -4.13
C ARG A 17 -6.19 -1.30 -3.29
N HIS A 18 -6.25 -2.62 -3.47
CA HIS A 18 -5.25 -3.53 -2.93
C HIS A 18 -4.96 -4.69 -3.87
N GLU A 19 -3.76 -5.26 -3.77
CA GLU A 19 -3.31 -6.44 -4.51
C GLU A 19 -2.33 -7.23 -3.62
N ASP A 20 -2.42 -8.56 -3.71
CA ASP A 20 -1.46 -9.48 -3.12
C ASP A 20 -0.42 -9.88 -4.17
N PHE A 21 0.85 -9.85 -3.78
CA PHE A 21 2.00 -10.19 -4.59
C PHE A 21 2.67 -11.45 -4.07
N PRO A 22 2.97 -12.44 -4.94
CA PRO A 22 3.80 -13.58 -4.54
C PRO A 22 5.16 -13.09 -4.01
N CYS A 23 5.47 -13.42 -2.77
CA CYS A 23 6.66 -12.98 -2.06
C CYS A 23 7.14 -14.13 -1.15
N GLY A 24 8.11 -14.90 -1.65
CA GLY A 24 8.65 -16.05 -0.92
C GLY A 24 9.29 -15.62 0.41
N ASP A 25 9.28 -16.52 1.40
CA ASP A 25 9.69 -16.20 2.77
C ASP A 25 11.13 -15.66 2.86
N GLY A 26 12.05 -16.20 2.05
CA GLY A 26 13.43 -15.70 1.98
C GLY A 26 13.56 -14.27 1.42
N VAL A 27 12.58 -13.81 0.65
CA VAL A 27 12.57 -12.48 0.00
C VAL A 27 11.94 -11.42 0.91
N LYS A 28 11.02 -11.80 1.80
CA LYS A 28 10.24 -10.89 2.65
C LYS A 28 11.09 -9.85 3.40
N PRO A 29 12.23 -10.19 4.06
CA PRO A 29 13.02 -9.19 4.78
C PRO A 29 13.64 -8.13 3.85
N ALA A 30 14.11 -8.56 2.67
CA ALA A 30 14.68 -7.65 1.68
C ALA A 30 13.60 -6.77 1.05
N PHE A 31 12.46 -7.37 0.70
CA PHE A 31 11.28 -6.66 0.18
C PHE A 31 10.80 -5.57 1.14
N MET A 32 10.60 -5.89 2.42
CA MET A 32 10.10 -4.93 3.40
C MET A 32 11.09 -3.77 3.65
N ARG A 33 12.39 -4.05 3.70
CA ARG A 33 13.42 -3.00 3.82
C ARG A 33 13.41 -2.06 2.61
N HIS A 34 13.42 -2.62 1.40
CA HIS A 34 13.37 -1.86 0.16
C HIS A 34 12.11 -1.00 0.06
N MET A 35 10.95 -1.60 0.27
CA MET A 35 9.67 -0.89 0.17
C MET A 35 9.54 0.19 1.23
N ARG A 36 10.05 -0.02 2.46
CA ARG A 36 10.07 1.03 3.50
C ARG A 36 10.84 2.26 3.04
N GLU A 37 12.04 2.07 2.52
CA GLU A 37 12.87 3.17 2.02
C GLU A 37 12.21 3.87 0.83
N PHE A 38 11.66 3.09 -0.11
CA PHE A 38 10.95 3.62 -1.27
C PHE A 38 9.74 4.46 -0.87
N VAL A 39 8.83 3.93 -0.05
CA VAL A 39 7.60 4.66 0.29
C VAL A 39 7.90 5.93 1.06
N LEU A 40 8.85 5.93 1.99
CA LEU A 40 9.22 7.13 2.75
C LEU A 40 9.84 8.22 1.87
N ARG A 41 10.54 7.85 0.79
CA ARG A 41 11.16 8.79 -0.14
C ARG A 41 10.19 9.30 -1.21
N GLU A 42 9.38 8.41 -1.76
CA GLU A 42 8.69 8.67 -3.02
C GLU A 42 7.31 9.27 -2.84
N ILE A 43 6.50 8.85 -1.87
CA ILE A 43 5.08 9.23 -1.83
C ILE A 43 4.82 10.67 -1.35
N GLY A 44 5.82 11.34 -0.77
CA GLY A 44 5.75 12.75 -0.36
C GLY A 44 4.71 13.03 0.73
N GLU A 45 4.71 14.27 1.25
CA GLU A 45 3.69 14.77 2.19
C GLU A 45 3.42 13.87 3.41
N VAL A 46 4.43 13.15 3.88
CA VAL A 46 4.32 12.22 5.02
C VAL A 46 3.94 12.98 6.28
N GLU A 47 2.75 12.70 6.81
CA GLU A 47 2.27 13.22 8.09
C GLU A 47 2.58 12.24 9.21
N ARG A 48 2.34 10.95 8.97
CA ARG A 48 2.53 9.90 9.99
C ARG A 48 2.99 8.60 9.37
N VAL A 49 3.85 7.90 10.10
CA VAL A 49 4.34 6.57 9.77
C VAL A 49 3.94 5.60 10.87
N ILE A 50 3.35 4.47 10.49
CA ILE A 50 2.98 3.38 11.39
C ILE A 50 3.66 2.11 10.90
N ASP A 51 4.54 1.53 11.72
CA ASP A 51 5.41 0.42 11.32
C ASP A 51 5.32 -0.83 12.20
N VAL A 52 4.14 -1.05 12.79
CA VAL A 52 3.84 -2.22 13.64
C VAL A 52 3.60 -3.48 12.81
N ASP A 53 2.89 -3.37 11.68
CA ASP A 53 2.50 -4.49 10.81
C ASP A 53 2.65 -4.09 9.34
N GLY A 54 3.92 -4.15 8.89
CA GLY A 54 4.34 -3.56 7.62
C GLY A 54 4.76 -2.11 7.78
N ILE A 55 4.58 -1.31 6.73
CA ILE A 55 4.83 0.13 6.70
C ILE A 55 3.59 0.82 6.15
N ARG A 56 2.91 1.58 6.99
CA ARG A 56 1.83 2.48 6.59
C ARG A 56 2.33 3.91 6.65
N VAL A 57 2.14 4.63 5.55
CA VAL A 57 2.41 6.05 5.45
C VAL A 57 1.11 6.77 5.19
N GLU A 58 0.80 7.71 6.06
CA GLU A 58 -0.33 8.60 5.94
C GLU A 58 0.16 9.97 5.51
N ARG A 59 -0.51 10.52 4.51
CA ARG A 59 -0.18 11.81 3.91
C ARG A 59 -1.06 12.90 4.50
N GLY A 60 -0.55 14.14 4.51
CA GLY A 60 -1.25 15.28 5.14
C GLY A 60 -2.62 15.63 4.54
N ASN A 61 -2.94 15.13 3.35
CA ASN A 61 -4.27 15.28 2.74
C ASN A 61 -5.26 14.15 3.12
N GLY A 62 -4.84 13.20 3.94
CA GLY A 62 -5.61 12.05 4.40
C GLY A 62 -5.52 10.79 3.54
N SER A 63 -4.85 10.84 2.38
CA SER A 63 -4.52 9.63 1.60
C SER A 63 -3.46 8.80 2.30
N TRP A 64 -3.35 7.51 1.96
CA TRP A 64 -2.38 6.64 2.61
C TRP A 64 -1.99 5.42 1.76
N VAL A 65 -0.82 4.88 2.10
CA VAL A 65 -0.24 3.67 1.52
C VAL A 65 0.11 2.71 2.64
N LEU A 66 -0.18 1.42 2.46
CA LEU A 66 0.29 0.34 3.32
C LEU A 66 1.00 -0.72 2.48
N VAL A 67 2.21 -1.08 2.89
CA VAL A 67 2.93 -2.25 2.38
C VAL A 67 3.21 -3.21 3.52
N ARG A 68 2.85 -4.47 3.38
CA ARG A 68 3.08 -5.50 4.40
C ARG A 68 3.39 -6.86 3.79
N VAL A 69 3.96 -7.75 4.59
CA VAL A 69 4.08 -9.18 4.26
C VAL A 69 3.13 -10.00 5.11
N SER A 70 2.66 -11.14 4.59
CA SER A 70 1.91 -12.10 5.39
C SER A 70 2.86 -12.88 6.32
N GLY A 71 2.42 -13.10 7.55
CA GLY A 71 3.14 -13.94 8.51
C GLY A 71 2.96 -15.44 8.28
N THR A 72 1.93 -15.84 7.52
CA THR A 72 1.51 -17.24 7.35
C THR A 72 1.53 -17.73 5.91
N GLU A 73 1.65 -16.82 4.94
CA GLU A 73 1.62 -17.14 3.51
C GLU A 73 2.78 -16.45 2.78
N PRO A 74 3.30 -17.02 1.69
CA PRO A 74 4.38 -16.43 0.89
C PRO A 74 3.86 -15.30 -0.01
N LYS A 75 3.30 -14.25 0.61
CA LYS A 75 2.76 -13.07 -0.09
C LYS A 75 3.07 -11.76 0.62
N ALA A 76 3.15 -10.70 -0.17
CA ALA A 76 3.12 -9.31 0.25
C ALA A 76 1.80 -8.67 -0.20
N ARG A 77 1.37 -7.60 0.48
CA ARG A 77 0.18 -6.83 0.14
C ARG A 77 0.53 -5.36 0.04
N VAL A 78 0.03 -4.72 -1.01
CA VAL A 78 -0.02 -3.27 -1.13
C VAL A 78 -1.48 -2.83 -1.04
N VAL A 79 -1.75 -1.81 -0.22
CA VAL A 79 -3.04 -1.14 -0.14
C VAL A 79 -2.81 0.35 -0.29
N VAL A 80 -3.65 1.01 -1.10
CA VAL A 80 -3.60 2.45 -1.33
C VAL A 80 -5.01 3.00 -1.25
N GLU A 81 -5.17 4.13 -0.58
CA GLU A 81 -6.38 4.93 -0.59
C GLU A 81 -6.02 6.35 -1.03
N GLY A 82 -6.73 6.85 -2.04
CA GLY A 82 -6.60 8.21 -2.53
C GLY A 82 -7.80 9.07 -2.14
N ARG A 83 -7.63 10.38 -2.17
CA ARG A 83 -8.72 11.36 -2.03
C ARG A 83 -9.54 11.49 -3.31
N THR A 84 -8.93 11.19 -4.45
CA THR A 84 -9.58 11.12 -5.76
C THR A 84 -9.12 9.86 -6.50
N ARG A 85 -9.80 9.51 -7.60
CA ARG A 85 -9.44 8.36 -8.43
C ARG A 85 -8.05 8.55 -9.04
N GLU A 86 -7.74 9.76 -9.48
CA GLU A 86 -6.46 10.12 -10.10
C GLU A 86 -5.31 9.98 -9.10
N GLU A 87 -5.52 10.43 -7.86
CA GLU A 87 -4.51 10.26 -6.81
C GLU A 87 -4.32 8.78 -6.44
N LEU A 88 -5.41 8.02 -6.34
CA LEU A 88 -5.34 6.58 -6.12
C LEU A 88 -4.47 5.91 -7.19
N GLU A 89 -4.74 6.16 -8.47
CA GLU A 89 -3.99 5.52 -9.56
C GLU A 89 -2.52 5.97 -9.55
N LEU A 90 -2.22 7.25 -9.29
CA LEU A 90 -0.84 7.74 -9.21
C LEU A 90 -0.04 7.08 -8.07
N LEU A 91 -0.63 6.99 -6.88
CA LEU A 91 -0.01 6.30 -5.74
C LEU A 91 0.12 4.80 -6.01
N TRP A 92 -0.90 4.21 -6.63
CA TRP A 92 -0.93 2.80 -6.97
C TRP A 92 0.18 2.43 -7.97
N GLU A 93 0.27 3.15 -9.09
CA GLU A 93 1.28 2.89 -10.12
C GLU A 93 2.70 2.96 -9.56
N ARG A 94 2.98 3.92 -8.67
CA ARG A 94 4.29 4.06 -8.04
C ARG A 94 4.58 2.92 -7.07
N VAL A 95 3.68 2.65 -6.13
CA VAL A 95 3.97 1.70 -5.04
C VAL A 95 3.83 0.25 -5.50
N ALA A 96 2.75 -0.09 -6.19
CA ALA A 96 2.56 -1.44 -6.71
C ALA A 96 3.49 -1.72 -7.89
N GLY A 97 3.82 -0.72 -8.72
CA GLY A 97 4.83 -0.84 -9.76
C GLY A 97 6.20 -1.19 -9.19
N GLU A 98 6.62 -0.51 -8.13
CA GLU A 98 7.88 -0.80 -7.45
C GLU A 98 7.89 -2.18 -6.79
N ALA A 99 6.81 -2.56 -6.12
CA ALA A 99 6.68 -3.89 -5.53
C ALA A 99 6.81 -4.99 -6.60
N LYS A 100 6.13 -4.82 -7.75
CA LYS A 100 6.25 -5.73 -8.90
C LYS A 100 7.67 -5.79 -9.44
N ARG A 101 8.32 -4.64 -9.62
CA ARG A 101 9.69 -4.53 -10.12
C ARG A 101 10.68 -5.27 -9.22
N PHE A 102 10.67 -4.97 -7.92
CA PHE A 102 11.54 -5.62 -6.94
C PHE A 102 11.34 -7.13 -6.93
N LEU A 103 10.09 -7.60 -6.87
CA LEU A 103 9.81 -9.04 -6.78
C LEU A 103 10.14 -9.80 -8.09
N ALA A 104 10.12 -9.13 -9.24
CA ALA A 104 10.53 -9.73 -10.50
C ALA A 104 12.02 -10.10 -10.53
N GLU A 105 12.88 -9.34 -9.83
CA GLU A 105 14.32 -9.62 -9.72
C GLU A 105 14.61 -10.96 -9.03
N PHE A 106 13.70 -11.44 -8.17
CA PHE A 106 13.82 -12.70 -7.43
C PHE A 106 13.09 -13.87 -8.08
N ARG A 107 12.37 -13.65 -9.19
CA ARG A 107 11.72 -14.73 -9.96
C ARG A 107 12.65 -15.39 -10.97
N GLY A 108 13.80 -14.79 -11.25
CA GLY A 108 14.80 -15.27 -12.22
C GLY A 108 16.06 -15.86 -11.60
N ALA A 109 16.07 -16.11 -10.28
CA ALA A 109 17.18 -16.71 -9.55
C ALA A 109 16.86 -18.15 -9.13
#